data_AF-A0A1Y5MXJ4-F1
#
_entry.id   AF-A0A1Y5MXJ4-F1
#
_cell.length_a   1.000
_cell.length_b   1.000
_cell.length_c   1.000
_cell.angle_alpha   90.00
_cell.angle_beta   90.00
_cell.angle_gamma   90.00
#
_symmetry.space_group_name_H-M   'P 1'
#
loop_
_entity.id
_entity.type
_entity.pdbx_description
1 polymer ?
#
loop_
_entity_poly.entity_id
_entity_poly.type
_entity_poly.pdbx_seq_one_letter_code
_entity_poly.pdbx_strand_id
1 'polypeptide(L)'
;MSIKQPLIVRLLLILTPLISLTAEQSKVIKISNGDTITVLSGKEQTKVRLYGIDAPELKQPYGKKSKQFLANLIAGKVCGKVHCGVYKGLTFEDYGIK
;
A
#
# COMPACT_ATOMS: atom_id res chain seq x y z
N MET A 1 38.14 -31.03 16.68
CA MET A 1 37.06 -31.91 16.16
C MET A 1 36.45 -31.20 14.96
N SER A 2 36.82 -31.60 13.73
CA SER A 2 36.43 -30.88 12.51
C SER A 2 35.02 -31.30 12.09
N ILE A 3 34.05 -30.42 12.28
CA ILE A 3 32.65 -30.66 11.95
C ILE A 3 32.53 -30.69 10.42
N LYS A 4 32.40 -31.88 9.84
CA LYS A 4 32.12 -32.05 8.41
C LYS A 4 30.66 -31.67 8.18
N GLN A 5 30.44 -30.44 7.72
CA GLN A 5 29.10 -29.93 7.41
C GLN A 5 28.46 -30.81 6.32
N PRO A 6 27.29 -31.44 6.56
CA PRO A 6 26.72 -32.40 5.62
C PRO A 6 26.22 -31.68 4.37
N LEU A 7 26.39 -32.32 3.20
CA LEU A 7 25.97 -31.80 1.89
C LEU A 7 24.48 -31.37 1.86
N ILE A 8 23.66 -32.03 2.67
CA ILE A 8 22.25 -31.72 2.92
C ILE A 8 22.04 -30.31 3.50
N VAL A 9 22.93 -29.82 4.37
CA VAL A 9 22.82 -28.47 4.95
C VAL A 9 23.09 -27.40 3.90
N ARG A 10 24.01 -27.66 2.96
CA ARG A 10 24.23 -26.76 1.80
C ARG A 10 23.04 -26.77 0.84
N LEU A 11 22.43 -27.93 0.60
CA LEU A 11 21.25 -28.05 -0.26
C LEU A 11 20.02 -27.34 0.34
N LEU A 12 19.84 -27.43 1.66
CA LEU A 12 18.76 -26.76 2.38
C LEU A 12 18.94 -25.23 2.40
N LEU A 13 20.18 -24.73 2.49
CA LEU A 13 20.49 -23.30 2.50
C LEU A 13 20.27 -22.61 1.14
N ILE A 14 20.26 -23.37 0.04
CA ILE A 14 20.05 -22.85 -1.33
C ILE A 14 18.55 -22.80 -1.68
N LEU A 15 17.71 -23.61 -1.03
CA LEU A 15 16.26 -23.65 -1.29
C LEU A 15 15.45 -22.56 -0.57
N THR A 16 16.04 -21.84 0.39
CA THR A 16 15.32 -20.90 1.26
C THR A 16 14.85 -19.58 0.62
N PRO A 17 15.41 -19.02 -0.48
CA PRO A 17 14.95 -17.71 -0.95
C PRO A 17 13.75 -17.76 -1.92
N LEU A 18 13.07 -18.89 -2.08
CA LEU A 18 11.89 -19.00 -2.96
C LEU A 18 10.55 -18.67 -2.27
N ILE A 19 10.55 -18.50 -0.95
CA ILE A 19 9.33 -18.17 -0.21
C ILE A 19 8.99 -16.71 -0.53
N SER A 20 8.01 -16.58 -1.41
CA SER A 20 7.74 -15.44 -2.26
C SER A 20 7.35 -14.18 -1.50
N LEU A 21 7.83 -13.03 -1.98
CA LEU A 21 7.35 -11.71 -1.61
C LEU A 21 5.95 -11.52 -2.22
N THR A 22 4.90 -11.87 -1.48
CA THR A 22 3.52 -11.62 -1.93
C THR A 22 3.20 -10.14 -1.73
N ALA A 23 3.08 -9.40 -2.84
CA ALA A 23 2.57 -8.04 -2.80
C ALA A 23 1.05 -8.10 -2.59
N GLU A 24 0.60 -7.71 -1.41
CA GLU A 24 -0.83 -7.66 -1.11
C GLU A 24 -1.50 -6.59 -1.98
N GLN A 25 -2.50 -7.00 -2.76
CA GLN A 25 -3.20 -6.13 -3.69
C GLN A 25 -4.34 -5.41 -2.98
N SER A 26 -4.47 -4.10 -3.21
CA SER A 26 -5.54 -3.30 -2.63
C SER A 26 -6.35 -2.63 -3.73
N LYS A 27 -7.68 -2.73 -3.64
CA LYS A 27 -8.61 -2.15 -4.61
C LYS A 27 -9.25 -0.89 -4.04
N VAL A 28 -9.26 0.19 -4.80
CA VAL A 28 -10.02 1.39 -4.41
C VAL A 28 -11.51 1.12 -4.58
N ILE A 29 -12.25 1.09 -3.46
CA ILE A 29 -13.69 0.80 -3.45
C ILE A 29 -14.54 2.05 -3.27
N LYS A 30 -13.99 3.13 -2.70
CA LYS A 30 -14.72 4.37 -2.44
C LYS A 30 -13.79 5.58 -2.42
N ILE A 31 -14.27 6.70 -2.94
CA ILE A 31 -13.63 8.02 -2.78
C ILE A 31 -14.48 8.86 -1.82
N SER A 32 -13.87 9.34 -0.73
CA SER A 32 -14.56 10.20 0.25
C SER A 32 -14.55 11.66 -0.21
N ASN A 33 -13.37 12.19 -0.51
CA ASN A 33 -13.07 13.57 -0.87
C ASN A 33 -11.76 13.60 -1.70
N GLY A 34 -11.27 14.77 -2.08
CA GLY A 34 -10.18 14.91 -3.06
C GLY A 34 -8.79 14.41 -2.62
N ASP A 35 -8.63 13.99 -1.37
CA ASP A 35 -7.39 13.47 -0.79
C ASP A 35 -7.61 12.16 0.00
N THR A 36 -8.85 11.68 0.12
CA THR A 36 -9.19 10.59 1.05
C THR A 36 -10.01 9.52 0.35
N ILE A 37 -9.52 8.27 0.46
CA ILE A 37 -10.06 7.09 -0.23
C ILE A 37 -10.33 5.96 0.76
N THR A 38 -11.08 4.96 0.32
CA THR A 38 -11.21 3.68 1.02
C THR A 38 -10.75 2.58 0.08
N VAL A 39 -9.80 1.79 0.57
CA VAL A 39 -9.23 0.65 -0.13
C VAL A 39 -9.69 -0.64 0.53
N LEU A 40 -9.84 -1.69 -0.27
CA LEU A 40 -10.13 -3.05 0.17
C LEU A 40 -8.88 -3.89 -0.05
N SER A 41 -8.32 -4.45 1.02
CA SER A 41 -7.20 -5.41 1.00
C SER A 41 -7.69 -6.73 1.54
N GLY A 42 -7.85 -7.74 0.67
CA GLY A 42 -8.50 -8.99 1.03
C GLY A 42 -9.95 -8.79 1.52
N LYS A 43 -10.15 -8.83 2.84
CA LYS A 43 -11.45 -8.60 3.50
C LYS A 43 -11.49 -7.31 4.32
N GLU A 44 -10.37 -6.64 4.50
CA GLU A 44 -10.26 -5.44 5.33
C GLU A 44 -10.51 -4.19 4.48
N GLN A 45 -11.38 -3.31 4.96
CA GLN A 45 -11.60 -1.99 4.38
C GLN A 45 -10.87 -0.95 5.20
N THR A 46 -9.98 -0.21 4.56
CA THR A 46 -9.14 0.77 5.25
C THR A 46 -9.29 2.14 4.60
N LYS A 47 -9.46 3.17 5.44
CA LYS A 47 -9.56 4.55 5.00
C LYS A 47 -8.15 5.14 4.93
N VAL A 48 -7.77 5.66 3.76
CA VAL A 48 -6.43 6.18 3.48
C VAL A 48 -6.54 7.65 3.09
N ARG A 49 -5.68 8.50 3.68
CA ARG A 49 -5.52 9.90 3.31
C ARG A 49 -4.19 10.07 2.58
N LEU A 50 -4.21 10.76 1.45
CA LEU A 50 -3.04 11.02 0.62
C LEU A 50 -2.16 12.05 1.32
N TYR A 51 -0.92 11.65 1.62
CA TYR A 51 0.03 12.54 2.26
C TYR A 51 0.44 13.69 1.33
N GLY A 52 0.57 14.90 1.89
CA GLY A 52 0.98 16.09 1.14
C GLY A 52 -0.10 16.68 0.21
N ILE A 53 -1.32 16.11 0.20
CA ILE A 53 -2.45 16.66 -0.53
C ILE A 53 -3.48 17.15 0.47
N ASP A 54 -3.78 18.44 0.45
CA ASP A 54 -4.91 19.00 1.18
C ASP A 54 -5.98 19.39 0.16
N ALA A 55 -7.09 18.67 0.17
CA ALA A 55 -8.17 18.84 -0.79
C ALA A 55 -9.42 19.39 -0.09
N PRO A 56 -10.22 20.23 -0.79
CA PRO A 56 -11.43 20.78 -0.21
C PRO A 56 -12.41 19.68 0.19
N GLU A 57 -12.97 19.81 1.38
CA GLU A 57 -14.00 18.89 1.86
C GLU A 57 -15.28 18.99 1.02
N LEU A 58 -16.13 17.97 1.07
CA LEU A 58 -17.38 17.90 0.30
C LEU A 58 -18.29 19.12 0.45
N LYS A 59 -18.29 19.77 1.62
CA LYS A 59 -19.10 20.95 1.94
C LYS A 59 -18.46 22.27 1.51
N GLN A 60 -17.16 22.27 1.22
CA GLN A 60 -16.44 23.46 0.79
C GLN A 60 -16.68 23.74 -0.70
N PRO A 61 -16.48 24.99 -1.15
CA PRO A 61 -16.43 25.31 -2.57
C PRO A 61 -15.49 24.35 -3.30
N TYR A 62 -15.91 23.85 -4.46
CA TYR A 62 -15.16 22.91 -5.29
C TYR A 62 -14.95 21.49 -4.71
N GLY A 63 -15.43 21.16 -3.51
CA GLY A 63 -15.29 19.83 -2.90
C GLY A 63 -15.82 18.68 -3.77
N LYS A 64 -17.00 18.86 -4.38
CA LYS A 64 -17.58 17.88 -5.32
C LYS A 64 -16.72 17.70 -6.57
N LYS A 65 -16.18 18.79 -7.14
CA LYS A 65 -15.31 18.74 -8.32
C LYS A 65 -13.98 18.04 -8.00
N SER A 66 -13.37 18.36 -6.87
CA SER A 66 -12.14 17.74 -6.40
C SER A 66 -12.30 16.23 -6.20
N LYS A 67 -13.39 15.81 -5.54
CA LYS A 67 -13.76 14.38 -5.41
C LYS A 67 -13.92 13.70 -6.77
N GLN A 68 -14.65 14.33 -7.69
CA GLN A 68 -14.93 13.76 -9.01
C GLN A 68 -13.66 13.63 -9.86
N PHE A 69 -12.75 14.60 -9.76
CA PHE A 69 -11.44 14.53 -10.38
C PHE A 69 -10.63 13.33 -9.88
N LEU A 70 -10.53 13.16 -8.55
CA LEU A 70 -9.85 12.00 -7.98
C LEU A 70 -10.53 10.69 -8.39
N ALA A 71 -11.87 10.64 -8.36
CA ALA A 71 -12.61 9.47 -8.79
C ALA A 71 -12.30 9.08 -10.25
N ASN A 72 -12.24 10.04 -11.16
CA ASN A 72 -11.91 9.77 -12.57
C ASN A 72 -10.50 9.19 -12.75
N LEU A 73 -9.55 9.54 -11.86
CA LEU A 73 -8.17 9.06 -11.95
C LEU A 73 -7.98 7.64 -11.42
N ILE A 74 -8.67 7.28 -10.32
CA ILE A 74 -8.35 6.08 -9.52
C ILE A 74 -9.53 5.17 -9.19
N ALA A 75 -10.78 5.54 -9.52
CA ALA A 75 -11.92 4.69 -9.22
C ALA A 75 -11.80 3.32 -9.92
N GLY A 76 -11.97 2.25 -9.14
CA GLY A 76 -11.91 0.89 -9.64
C GLY A 76 -10.50 0.38 -9.97
N LYS A 77 -9.45 1.19 -9.81
CA LYS A 77 -8.07 0.75 -10.02
C LYS A 77 -7.64 -0.18 -8.89
N VAL A 78 -6.93 -1.23 -9.28
CA VAL A 78 -6.18 -2.09 -8.38
C VAL A 78 -4.80 -1.47 -8.24
N CYS A 79 -4.45 -1.09 -7.03
CA CYS A 79 -3.12 -0.63 -6.70
C CYS A 79 -2.34 -1.84 -6.16
N GLY A 80 -1.02 -1.82 -6.29
CA GLY A 80 -0.15 -2.72 -5.52
C GLY A 80 -0.27 -2.43 -4.02
N LYS A 81 0.73 -2.85 -3.24
CA LYS A 81 0.74 -2.64 -1.78
C LYS A 81 0.46 -1.18 -1.43
N VAL A 82 -0.78 -0.89 -1.03
CA VAL A 82 -1.12 0.37 -0.36
C VAL A 82 -0.65 0.13 1.05
N HIS A 83 0.55 0.59 1.38
CA HIS A 83 1.02 0.55 2.76
C HIS A 83 0.17 1.55 3.49
N CYS A 84 -0.89 1.01 4.06
CA CYS A 84 -1.60 1.64 5.13
C CYS A 84 -0.68 1.60 6.35
N GLY A 85 0.42 2.35 6.27
CA GLY A 85 0.96 2.95 7.46
C GLY A 85 -0.18 3.79 8.01
N VAL A 86 -0.75 3.37 9.14
CA VAL A 86 -1.28 4.34 10.07
C VAL A 86 -0.18 5.40 10.16
N TYR A 87 -0.39 6.59 9.59
CA TYR A 87 0.60 7.68 9.71
C TYR A 87 0.59 8.18 11.16
N LYS A 88 0.94 7.32 12.11
CA LYS A 88 1.79 7.67 13.23
C LYS A 88 3.22 7.65 12.68
N GLY A 89 3.58 8.70 11.93
CA GLY A 89 4.96 9.04 11.61
C GLY A 89 5.80 8.00 10.86
N LEU A 90 5.44 7.67 9.61
CA LEU A 90 6.37 6.99 8.70
C LEU A 90 6.87 8.00 7.67
N THR A 91 8.17 8.25 7.69
CA THR A 91 8.93 9.08 6.75
C THR A 91 9.19 8.32 5.45
N PHE A 92 9.38 9.05 4.36
CA PHE A 92 9.58 8.52 3.00
C PHE A 92 10.80 7.57 2.84
N GLU A 93 11.67 7.49 3.85
CA GLU A 93 12.88 6.66 3.83
C GLU A 93 12.59 5.15 3.86
N ASP A 94 11.47 4.73 4.46
CA ASP A 94 11.11 3.30 4.57
C ASP A 94 10.73 2.65 3.25
N TYR A 95 10.62 3.44 2.18
CA TYR A 95 10.24 2.99 0.86
C TYR A 95 11.33 3.04 -0.20
N GLY A 96 12.53 3.50 0.16
CA GLY A 96 13.68 3.52 -0.77
C GLY A 96 13.47 4.40 -2.01
N ILE A 97 12.48 5.29 -2.01
CA ILE A 97 12.31 6.30 -3.05
C ILE A 97 13.10 7.51 -2.61
N LYS A 98 14.29 7.68 -3.22
CA LYS A 98 15.10 8.89 -3.08
C LYS A 98 14.39 10.11 -3.65
#